data_AF-A0A957AKN0-F1
#
_entry.id   AF-A0A957AKN0-F1
#
_cell.length_a   1.000
_cell.length_b   1.000
_cell.length_c   1.000
_cell.angle_alpha   90.00
_cell.angle_beta   90.00
_cell.angle_gamma   90.00
#
_symmetry.space_group_name_H-M   'P 1'
#
loop_
_entity.id
_entity.type
_entity.pdbx_description
1 polymer ?
#
loop_
_entity_poly.entity_id
_entity_poly.type
_entity_poly.pdbx_seq_one_letter_code
_entity_poly.pdbx_strand_id
1 'polypeptide(L)'
;MQQSSVASWNRRRFLTHVGALVAASALIPPPAATRGAGIAGPPARFARTTHQVQPATLLLAGVSAACARLAGAGWRDLLLAVSDGQLDIGASDLAAALAQPLLHIDRAFPGFEDFALEGRRGIEPGDPARSLLYHALASPNVFRAADGAALQDFPALAELEAVENYVYGVEPPSLADIRARFPGAPLAVVVFALEYRPGRESVHGQHADFCFARTGHARLGTAEAIYDARRREFLPGDAANPFAFPVQPARYAPFIAAQMPAAPDAFGPLRATADDAQRWFWAPLHKLFSGEECLRGLNLTVSLTTGHLNEKLHRFHDRMNNAGFSTGWNEPDISRFPFIMRDETLAAFSGDPDHGQGWVLPSPHPLAELAEYNGQPLTYFFPQELAANPTTLFYSSLQLLPPPPFSPLGPERTQALPENVAIADLPMGGYLTTISPDIGRDAPEYLNVRQKIDADGHDVNLNDDPDIMESIEAGDYWARHFLDYSGDGWVSARIPELDQELPGRYPAYSTVCPPSFYPYANQRGLTEWAESGAPEALRTGIWAIPPRPLSDRRLAANITLPAGFDIDDDTMTAVVSLPRPAAPEASGAPATQVRRHLTLPDGAA
;
A
#
# COMPACT_ATOMS: atom_id res chain seq x y z
N MET A 1 -55.57 7.39 19.78
CA MET A 1 -54.67 7.84 20.87
C MET A 1 -53.63 6.76 21.07
N GLN A 2 -52.32 7.04 21.08
CA GLN A 2 -51.62 8.30 20.82
C GLN A 2 -50.25 7.94 20.22
N GLN A 3 -49.79 8.66 19.19
CA GLN A 3 -48.51 8.36 18.52
C GLN A 3 -47.35 9.02 19.25
N SER A 4 -46.21 8.33 19.34
CA SER A 4 -44.92 8.89 19.75
C SER A 4 -43.84 8.47 18.74
N SER A 5 -43.45 9.40 17.86
CA SER A 5 -42.44 9.16 16.83
C SER A 5 -41.02 9.22 17.40
N VAL A 6 -40.25 8.15 17.24
CA VAL A 6 -38.78 8.20 17.43
C VAL A 6 -38.16 8.73 16.14
N ALA A 7 -37.46 9.86 16.21
CA ALA A 7 -36.88 10.52 15.04
C ALA A 7 -35.42 10.10 14.80
N SER A 8 -35.09 9.72 13.56
CA SER A 8 -33.74 9.35 13.15
C SER A 8 -32.75 10.52 13.21
N TRP A 9 -31.64 10.35 13.93
CA TRP A 9 -30.59 11.37 14.08
C TRP A 9 -29.55 11.29 12.95
N ASN A 10 -29.57 12.25 12.02
CA ASN A 10 -28.59 12.34 10.93
C ASN A 10 -27.47 13.34 11.25
N ARG A 11 -26.20 12.89 11.26
CA ARG A 11 -24.98 13.69 11.52
C ARG A 11 -24.62 14.68 10.38
N ARG A 12 -25.53 15.57 9.96
CA ARG A 12 -25.26 16.57 8.89
C ARG A 12 -25.72 18.02 9.21
N ARG A 13 -25.75 18.41 10.49
CA ARG A 13 -25.99 19.81 10.91
C ARG A 13 -25.18 20.21 12.14
N PHE A 14 -23.94 20.66 11.93
CA PHE A 14 -23.21 21.45 12.94
C PHE A 14 -22.21 22.46 12.35
N LEU A 15 -22.61 23.18 11.29
CA LEU A 15 -21.88 24.34 10.76
C LEU A 15 -22.84 25.50 10.47
N THR A 16 -23.20 26.27 11.50
CA THR A 16 -23.70 27.65 11.36
C THR A 16 -23.72 28.34 12.73
N HIS A 17 -23.31 29.62 12.79
CA HIS A 17 -23.05 30.41 14.01
C HIS A 17 -21.82 29.84 14.77
N VAL A 18 -20.77 30.61 15.07
CA VAL A 18 -20.74 31.95 15.66
C VAL A 18 -20.08 33.01 14.75
N GLY A 19 -20.53 34.26 14.86
CA GLY A 19 -19.85 35.43 14.32
C GLY A 19 -20.04 36.67 15.19
N ALA A 20 -19.02 37.53 15.24
CA ALA A 20 -18.97 38.87 15.85
C ALA A 20 -19.16 39.01 17.38
N LEU A 21 -18.05 39.30 18.08
CA LEU A 21 -17.85 40.54 18.87
C LEU A 21 -16.32 40.69 19.11
N VAL A 22 -15.62 41.52 18.33
CA VAL A 22 -15.31 42.95 18.55
C VAL A 22 -14.28 43.21 19.68
N ALA A 23 -13.09 43.57 19.20
CA ALA A 23 -11.90 44.18 19.81
C ALA A 23 -11.98 44.93 21.16
N ALA A 24 -10.88 44.83 21.90
CA ALA A 24 -10.30 45.91 22.70
C ALA A 24 -8.77 45.93 22.52
N SER A 25 -8.17 47.09 22.24
CA SER A 25 -6.73 47.25 22.00
C SER A 25 -6.06 48.05 23.12
N ALA A 26 -4.85 47.67 23.53
CA ALA A 26 -4.00 48.44 24.44
C ALA A 26 -2.54 48.41 23.97
N LEU A 27 -1.90 49.58 23.86
CA LEU A 27 -0.53 49.72 23.35
C LEU A 27 0.51 49.49 24.45
N ILE A 28 1.59 48.77 24.13
CA ILE A 28 2.90 48.86 24.79
C ILE A 28 3.98 48.86 23.68
N PRO A 29 4.97 49.77 23.70
CA PRO A 29 5.99 49.89 22.65
C PRO A 29 7.16 48.90 22.82
N PRO A 30 7.90 48.56 21.74
CA PRO A 30 9.06 47.68 21.82
C PRO A 30 10.33 48.42 22.30
N PRO A 31 11.18 47.78 23.13
CA PRO A 31 12.54 48.26 23.39
C PRO A 31 13.48 47.98 22.21
N ALA A 32 14.61 48.69 22.16
CA ALA A 32 15.52 48.70 21.01
C ALA A 32 16.35 47.40 20.85
N ALA A 33 16.78 47.14 19.62
CA ALA A 33 17.53 45.94 19.25
C ALA A 33 18.99 45.94 19.75
N THR A 34 19.44 44.80 20.27
CA THR A 34 20.85 44.42 20.36
C THR A 34 21.13 43.27 19.38
N ARG A 35 22.23 43.37 18.62
CA ARG A 35 22.59 42.37 17.61
C ARG A 35 23.24 41.14 18.23
N GLY A 36 22.55 39.99 18.17
CA GLY A 36 23.16 38.66 18.32
C GLY A 36 23.06 37.92 16.99
N ALA A 37 24.18 37.47 16.44
CA ALA A 37 24.20 36.70 15.19
C ALA A 37 24.03 35.20 15.48
N GLY A 38 22.81 34.69 15.31
CA GLY A 38 22.50 33.26 15.34
C GLY A 38 21.88 32.84 14.00
N ILE A 39 22.41 31.80 13.37
CA ILE A 39 21.95 31.35 12.05
C ILE A 39 20.71 30.47 12.22
N ALA A 40 19.53 31.08 12.13
CA ALA A 40 18.28 30.36 11.94
C ALA A 40 18.20 29.86 10.49
N GLY A 41 18.43 28.56 10.28
CA GLY A 41 18.16 27.91 8.99
C GLY A 41 16.65 27.87 8.70
N PRO A 42 16.23 27.90 7.42
CA PRO A 42 14.83 27.68 7.06
C PRO A 42 14.41 26.23 7.37
N PRO A 43 13.10 25.95 7.58
CA PRO A 43 12.62 24.58 7.70
C PRO A 43 12.98 23.76 6.47
N ALA A 44 13.34 22.50 6.70
CA ALA A 44 13.82 21.60 5.66
C ALA A 44 12.80 21.44 4.52
N ARG A 45 13.25 21.65 3.27
CA ARG A 45 12.45 21.37 2.08
C ARG A 45 12.54 19.89 1.76
N PHE A 46 11.41 19.20 1.70
CA PHE A 46 11.30 17.85 1.11
C PHE A 46 11.93 17.84 -0.29
N ALA A 47 12.77 16.83 -0.57
CA ALA A 47 13.40 16.66 -1.86
C ALA A 47 12.37 16.03 -2.82
N ARG A 48 11.95 16.78 -3.85
CA ARG A 48 11.03 16.25 -4.87
C ARG A 48 11.79 15.53 -5.96
N THR A 49 11.96 14.23 -5.82
CA THR A 49 12.44 13.34 -6.89
C THR A 49 11.40 13.29 -8.02
N THR A 50 11.58 14.13 -9.04
CA THR A 50 10.70 14.18 -10.22
C THR A 50 11.29 13.34 -11.34
N HIS A 51 10.74 12.16 -11.61
CA HIS A 51 11.13 11.39 -12.79
C HIS A 51 10.61 12.11 -14.04
N GLN A 52 11.50 12.56 -14.93
CA GLN A 52 11.11 13.09 -16.23
C GLN A 52 10.85 11.93 -17.22
N VAL A 53 9.94 12.15 -18.18
CA VAL A 53 9.42 11.11 -19.06
C VAL A 53 10.16 11.13 -20.40
N GLN A 54 10.49 9.95 -20.94
CA GLN A 54 11.04 9.82 -22.29
C GLN A 54 10.01 10.29 -23.34
N PRO A 55 10.44 10.83 -24.49
CA PRO A 55 9.51 11.28 -25.53
C PRO A 55 8.65 10.11 -26.04
N ALA A 56 7.40 10.42 -26.37
CA ALA A 56 6.42 9.41 -26.78
C ALA A 56 6.91 8.59 -28.00
N THR A 57 7.19 7.32 -27.76
CA THR A 57 7.02 6.29 -28.79
C THR A 57 5.52 6.21 -29.12
N LEU A 58 5.19 5.99 -30.40
CA LEU A 58 3.85 5.55 -30.78
C LEU A 58 3.54 4.28 -29.96
N LEU A 59 2.40 4.19 -29.28
CA LEU A 59 2.14 3.10 -28.32
C LEU A 59 2.37 1.70 -28.94
N LEU A 60 1.86 1.53 -30.17
CA LEU A 60 2.03 0.32 -30.97
C LEU A 60 3.50 -0.04 -31.24
N ALA A 61 4.42 0.93 -31.30
CA ALA A 61 5.84 0.65 -31.52
C ALA A 61 6.48 -0.04 -30.30
N GLY A 62 6.08 0.33 -29.07
CA GLY A 62 6.52 -0.37 -27.86
C GLY A 62 6.01 -1.81 -27.82
N VAL A 63 4.72 -2.01 -28.13
CA VAL A 63 4.12 -3.35 -28.28
C VAL A 63 4.80 -4.16 -29.39
N SER A 64 5.10 -3.54 -30.52
CA SER A 64 5.79 -4.19 -31.65
C SER A 64 7.19 -4.62 -31.29
N ALA A 65 7.94 -3.83 -30.53
CA ALA A 65 9.28 -4.19 -30.06
C ALA A 65 9.24 -5.41 -29.12
N ALA A 66 8.35 -5.40 -28.12
CA ALA A 66 8.16 -6.52 -27.21
C ALA A 66 7.72 -7.79 -27.94
N CYS A 67 6.72 -7.68 -28.84
CA CYS A 67 6.27 -8.80 -29.67
C CYS A 67 7.39 -9.36 -30.56
N ALA A 68 8.16 -8.51 -31.23
CA ALA A 68 9.27 -8.94 -32.08
C ALA A 68 10.40 -9.63 -31.30
N ARG A 69 10.72 -9.15 -30.09
CA ARG A 69 11.70 -9.79 -29.18
C ARG A 69 11.21 -11.16 -28.71
N LEU A 70 9.99 -11.22 -28.21
CA LEU A 70 9.43 -12.42 -27.58
C LEU A 70 8.99 -13.49 -28.58
N ALA A 71 8.63 -13.14 -29.82
CA ALA A 71 8.14 -14.07 -30.84
C ALA A 71 9.07 -15.29 -31.02
N GLY A 72 10.39 -15.08 -31.06
CA GLY A 72 11.39 -16.14 -31.22
C GLY A 72 11.62 -17.03 -29.98
N ALA A 73 11.14 -16.61 -28.81
CA ALA A 73 11.29 -17.34 -27.54
C ALA A 73 10.13 -18.33 -27.24
N GLY A 74 9.28 -18.59 -28.24
CA GLY A 74 8.13 -19.50 -28.18
C GLY A 74 6.77 -18.80 -28.01
N TRP A 75 6.75 -17.48 -27.79
CA TRP A 75 5.52 -16.72 -27.56
C TRP A 75 4.59 -16.63 -28.77
N ARG A 76 5.16 -16.57 -29.98
CA ARG A 76 4.37 -16.53 -31.23
C ARG A 76 3.63 -17.84 -31.42
N ASP A 77 4.34 -18.96 -31.31
CA ASP A 77 3.77 -20.30 -31.51
C ASP A 77 2.73 -20.63 -30.43
N LEU A 78 2.95 -20.18 -29.19
CA LEU A 78 1.98 -20.26 -28.10
C LEU A 78 0.68 -19.50 -28.41
N LEU A 79 0.76 -18.23 -28.81
CA LEU A 79 -0.42 -17.42 -29.11
C LEU A 79 -1.16 -17.92 -30.34
N LEU A 80 -0.45 -18.44 -31.35
CA LEU A 80 -1.05 -19.13 -32.48
C LEU A 80 -1.77 -20.42 -32.04
N ALA A 81 -1.17 -21.24 -31.19
CA ALA A 81 -1.80 -22.48 -30.70
C ALA A 81 -3.07 -22.19 -29.88
N VAL A 82 -3.01 -21.24 -28.94
CA VAL A 82 -4.15 -20.86 -28.09
C VAL A 82 -5.30 -20.23 -28.90
N SER A 83 -5.02 -19.59 -30.03
CA SER A 83 -6.02 -18.88 -30.84
C SER A 83 -6.48 -19.62 -32.12
N ASP A 84 -6.12 -20.90 -32.30
CA ASP A 84 -6.36 -21.64 -33.55
C ASP A 84 -5.82 -20.89 -34.79
N GLY A 85 -4.60 -20.38 -34.69
CA GLY A 85 -3.87 -19.67 -35.75
C GLY A 85 -4.28 -18.21 -35.98
N GLN A 86 -5.20 -17.64 -35.17
CA GLN A 86 -5.79 -16.33 -35.44
C GLN A 86 -4.98 -15.14 -34.92
N LEU A 87 -4.22 -15.29 -33.83
CA LEU A 87 -3.41 -14.23 -33.22
C LEU A 87 -1.92 -14.41 -33.51
N ASP A 88 -1.44 -13.75 -34.58
CA ASP A 88 -0.02 -13.73 -34.93
C ASP A 88 0.67 -12.42 -34.47
N ILE A 89 1.44 -12.49 -33.39
CA ILE A 89 2.25 -11.35 -32.91
C ILE A 89 3.45 -11.02 -33.83
N GLY A 90 3.73 -11.84 -34.84
CA GLY A 90 4.67 -11.58 -35.92
C GLY A 90 4.03 -11.03 -37.20
N ALA A 91 2.74 -10.67 -37.17
CA ALA A 91 2.04 -10.09 -38.32
C ALA A 91 2.64 -8.75 -38.74
N SER A 92 2.67 -8.49 -40.05
CA SER A 92 3.13 -7.21 -40.62
C SER A 92 2.23 -6.01 -40.31
N ASP A 93 0.95 -6.28 -39.99
CA ASP A 93 0.02 -5.32 -39.42
C ASP A 93 -0.43 -5.84 -38.05
N LEU A 94 0.39 -5.56 -37.04
CA LEU A 94 0.15 -5.99 -35.67
C LEU A 94 -1.10 -5.29 -35.08
N ALA A 95 -1.42 -4.06 -35.50
CA ALA A 95 -2.62 -3.38 -35.02
C ALA A 95 -3.90 -4.10 -35.46
N ALA A 96 -3.98 -4.47 -36.75
CA ALA A 96 -5.09 -5.28 -37.25
C ALA A 96 -5.18 -6.64 -36.54
N ALA A 97 -4.05 -7.34 -36.38
CA ALA A 97 -4.01 -8.65 -35.72
C ALA A 97 -4.44 -8.59 -34.23
N LEU A 98 -4.06 -7.54 -33.50
CA LEU A 98 -4.45 -7.36 -32.10
C LEU A 98 -5.93 -6.96 -31.94
N ALA A 99 -6.45 -6.13 -32.84
CA ALA A 99 -7.83 -5.64 -32.80
C ALA A 99 -8.88 -6.64 -33.34
N GLN A 100 -8.47 -7.62 -34.15
CA GLN A 100 -9.40 -8.55 -34.80
C GLN A 100 -10.08 -9.50 -33.79
N PRO A 101 -11.41 -9.71 -33.87
CA PRO A 101 -12.11 -10.69 -33.04
C PRO A 101 -11.62 -12.12 -33.32
N LEU A 102 -11.22 -12.82 -32.26
CA LEU A 102 -10.80 -14.21 -32.27
C LEU A 102 -12.02 -15.12 -32.12
N LEU A 103 -12.23 -16.04 -33.06
CA LEU A 103 -13.35 -16.99 -33.06
C LEU A 103 -13.15 -18.16 -32.09
N HIS A 104 -11.90 -18.41 -31.69
CA HIS A 104 -11.51 -19.46 -30.75
C HIS A 104 -10.37 -18.96 -29.84
N ILE A 105 -10.44 -19.33 -28.56
CA ILE A 105 -9.38 -19.14 -27.56
C ILE A 105 -9.44 -20.36 -26.63
N ASP A 106 -8.43 -21.22 -26.68
CA ASP A 106 -8.36 -22.44 -25.89
C ASP A 106 -7.98 -22.14 -24.43
N ARG A 107 -9.01 -22.13 -23.56
CA ARG A 107 -8.87 -21.98 -22.11
C ARG A 107 -8.65 -23.31 -21.38
N ALA A 108 -8.45 -24.42 -22.11
CA ALA A 108 -7.83 -25.63 -21.54
C ALA A 108 -6.29 -25.60 -21.67
N PHE A 109 -5.72 -24.62 -22.38
CA PHE A 109 -4.28 -24.48 -22.53
C PHE A 109 -3.62 -24.02 -21.22
N PRO A 110 -2.57 -24.70 -20.71
CA PRO A 110 -1.95 -24.37 -19.43
C PRO A 110 -1.43 -22.92 -19.35
N GLY A 111 -1.90 -22.19 -18.34
CA GLY A 111 -1.63 -20.78 -18.10
C GLY A 111 -2.76 -19.84 -18.51
N PHE A 112 -3.70 -20.30 -19.35
CA PHE A 112 -4.84 -19.53 -19.87
C PHE A 112 -6.18 -19.94 -19.25
N GLU A 113 -6.20 -20.86 -18.28
CA GLU A 113 -7.43 -21.38 -17.68
C GLU A 113 -8.26 -20.26 -17.03
N ASP A 114 -7.59 -19.30 -16.36
CA ASP A 114 -8.25 -18.16 -15.72
C ASP A 114 -8.35 -16.90 -16.60
N PHE A 115 -8.14 -16.99 -17.93
CA PHE A 115 -8.42 -15.88 -18.85
C PHE A 115 -9.94 -15.61 -18.96
N ALA A 116 -10.36 -14.34 -18.83
CA ALA A 116 -11.76 -13.93 -18.81
C ALA A 116 -12.55 -14.47 -20.02
N LEU A 117 -13.74 -15.05 -19.81
CA LEU A 117 -14.52 -15.71 -20.87
C LEU A 117 -15.02 -14.72 -21.93
N GLU A 118 -15.23 -13.47 -21.53
CA GLU A 118 -15.67 -12.38 -22.37
C GLU A 118 -14.53 -11.78 -23.22
N GLY A 119 -13.27 -12.14 -22.94
CA GLY A 119 -12.10 -11.76 -23.74
C GLY A 119 -12.09 -12.45 -25.10
N ARG A 120 -12.04 -11.66 -26.18
CA ARG A 120 -12.22 -12.14 -27.57
C ARG A 120 -11.31 -11.46 -28.60
N ARG A 121 -10.21 -10.84 -28.17
CA ARG A 121 -9.24 -10.14 -29.04
C ARG A 121 -7.82 -10.32 -28.51
N GLY A 122 -6.81 -10.01 -29.33
CA GLY A 122 -5.45 -9.81 -28.85
C GLY A 122 -5.36 -8.66 -27.84
N ILE A 123 -6.04 -7.55 -28.13
CA ILE A 123 -6.26 -6.41 -27.22
C ILE A 123 -7.75 -6.03 -27.26
N GLU A 124 -8.40 -5.97 -26.10
CA GLU A 124 -9.76 -5.44 -25.92
C GLU A 124 -9.65 -4.01 -25.34
N PRO A 125 -10.18 -2.96 -26.00
CA PRO A 125 -9.92 -1.58 -25.61
C PRO A 125 -10.36 -1.25 -24.19
N GLY A 126 -9.42 -0.77 -23.38
CA GLY A 126 -9.61 -0.39 -21.98
C GLY A 126 -9.76 -1.55 -20.99
N ASP A 127 -9.56 -2.81 -21.40
CA ASP A 127 -9.81 -3.98 -20.54
C ASP A 127 -8.64 -4.99 -20.57
N PRO A 128 -7.66 -4.87 -19.65
CA PRO A 128 -6.48 -5.74 -19.62
C PRO A 128 -6.80 -7.21 -19.37
N ALA A 129 -7.85 -7.51 -18.60
CA ALA A 129 -8.27 -8.90 -18.31
C ALA A 129 -8.91 -9.59 -19.52
N ARG A 130 -9.49 -8.82 -20.45
CA ARG A 130 -10.11 -9.33 -21.69
C ARG A 130 -9.18 -9.29 -22.90
N SER A 131 -7.97 -8.76 -22.73
CA SER A 131 -6.92 -8.66 -23.74
C SER A 131 -6.01 -9.90 -23.70
N LEU A 132 -6.11 -10.80 -24.69
CA LEU A 132 -5.38 -12.08 -24.68
C LEU A 132 -3.85 -11.90 -24.63
N LEU A 133 -3.29 -10.92 -25.34
CA LEU A 133 -1.85 -10.63 -25.30
C LEU A 133 -1.42 -10.15 -23.91
N TYR A 134 -2.20 -9.27 -23.27
CA TYR A 134 -1.86 -8.77 -21.95
C TYR A 134 -1.90 -9.88 -20.90
N HIS A 135 -2.95 -10.70 -20.89
CA HIS A 135 -3.04 -11.86 -20.01
C HIS A 135 -1.86 -12.83 -20.24
N ALA A 136 -1.52 -13.15 -21.49
CA ALA A 136 -0.41 -14.06 -21.80
C ALA A 136 0.93 -13.58 -21.21
N LEU A 137 1.23 -12.28 -21.36
CA LEU A 137 2.48 -11.70 -20.89
C LEU A 137 2.50 -11.49 -19.36
N ALA A 138 1.40 -11.01 -18.77
CA ALA A 138 1.32 -10.67 -17.35
C ALA A 138 0.99 -11.85 -16.42
N SER A 139 0.35 -12.92 -16.91
CA SER A 139 0.02 -14.09 -16.09
C SER A 139 1.28 -14.88 -15.72
N PRO A 140 1.59 -15.08 -14.42
CA PRO A 140 2.75 -15.86 -14.00
C PRO A 140 2.60 -17.36 -14.32
N ASN A 141 1.36 -17.82 -14.55
CA ASN A 141 1.06 -19.21 -14.90
C ASN A 141 1.37 -19.51 -16.38
N VAL A 142 1.49 -18.48 -17.23
CA VAL A 142 1.93 -18.62 -18.63
C VAL A 142 3.46 -18.64 -18.67
N PHE A 143 4.02 -19.86 -18.66
CA PHE A 143 5.48 -20.10 -18.77
C PHE A 143 5.87 -21.25 -19.72
N ARG A 144 4.90 -21.83 -20.44
CA ARG A 144 5.11 -22.93 -21.40
C ARG A 144 4.83 -22.51 -22.83
N ALA A 145 5.58 -23.08 -23.78
CA ALA A 145 5.36 -22.92 -25.21
C ALA A 145 4.31 -23.93 -25.74
N ALA A 146 3.96 -23.82 -27.02
CA ALA A 146 2.96 -24.66 -27.70
C ALA A 146 3.24 -26.18 -27.63
N ASP A 147 4.51 -26.58 -27.56
CA ASP A 147 4.96 -27.97 -27.43
C ASP A 147 5.00 -28.47 -25.97
N GLY A 148 4.66 -27.62 -25.00
CA GLY A 148 4.75 -27.89 -23.57
C GLY A 148 6.14 -27.67 -22.94
N ALA A 149 7.16 -27.30 -23.72
CA ALA A 149 8.47 -26.88 -23.20
C ALA A 149 8.36 -25.55 -22.42
N ALA A 150 9.44 -25.12 -21.77
CA ALA A 150 9.48 -23.80 -21.13
C ALA A 150 9.72 -22.70 -22.17
N LEU A 151 9.06 -21.55 -22.01
CA LEU A 151 9.38 -20.34 -22.79
C LEU A 151 10.81 -19.88 -22.45
N GLN A 152 11.53 -19.40 -23.47
CA GLN A 152 12.98 -19.17 -23.38
C GLN A 152 13.35 -17.78 -22.80
N ASP A 153 12.41 -16.84 -22.90
CA ASP A 153 12.57 -15.43 -22.55
C ASP A 153 11.19 -14.87 -22.14
N PHE A 154 11.16 -13.78 -21.37
CA PHE A 154 10.00 -13.26 -20.67
C PHE A 154 9.96 -11.72 -20.69
N PRO A 155 8.78 -11.10 -20.58
CA PRO A 155 8.65 -9.64 -20.67
C PRO A 155 9.30 -8.90 -19.48
N ALA A 156 9.98 -7.81 -19.81
CA ALA A 156 10.38 -6.79 -18.84
C ALA A 156 9.14 -6.03 -18.34
N LEU A 157 9.23 -5.39 -17.17
CA LEU A 157 8.10 -4.66 -16.59
C LEU A 157 7.74 -3.42 -17.42
N ALA A 158 8.72 -2.78 -18.06
CA ALA A 158 8.51 -1.72 -19.04
C ALA A 158 7.76 -2.19 -20.31
N GLU A 159 7.97 -3.43 -20.75
CA GLU A 159 7.23 -4.01 -21.88
C GLU A 159 5.80 -4.38 -21.48
N LEU A 160 5.60 -4.92 -20.27
CA LEU A 160 4.26 -5.11 -19.71
C LEU A 160 3.51 -3.78 -19.63
N GLU A 161 4.17 -2.70 -19.18
CA GLU A 161 3.60 -1.37 -19.17
C GLU A 161 3.32 -0.81 -20.57
N ALA A 162 4.16 -1.09 -21.57
CA ALA A 162 3.90 -0.68 -22.96
C ALA A 162 2.62 -1.32 -23.52
N VAL A 163 2.41 -2.62 -23.27
CA VAL A 163 1.18 -3.33 -23.65
C VAL A 163 -0.02 -2.81 -22.84
N GLU A 164 0.14 -2.59 -21.54
CA GLU A 164 -0.89 -2.03 -20.67
C GLU A 164 -1.35 -0.62 -21.12
N ASN A 165 -0.41 0.25 -21.46
CA ASN A 165 -0.71 1.58 -21.98
C ASN A 165 -1.43 1.48 -23.35
N TYR A 166 -1.04 0.54 -24.21
CA TYR A 166 -1.74 0.29 -25.47
C TYR A 166 -3.15 -0.26 -25.28
N VAL A 167 -3.41 -1.12 -24.27
CA VAL A 167 -4.78 -1.55 -23.92
C VAL A 167 -5.68 -0.35 -23.65
N TYR A 168 -5.24 0.62 -22.85
CA TYR A 168 -6.02 1.84 -22.60
C TYR A 168 -6.00 2.84 -23.78
N GLY A 169 -4.92 2.87 -24.58
CA GLY A 169 -4.70 3.86 -25.63
C GLY A 169 -5.10 3.49 -27.06
N VAL A 170 -5.53 2.25 -27.33
CA VAL A 170 -5.88 1.81 -28.70
C VAL A 170 -7.19 2.42 -29.21
N GLU A 171 -8.19 2.61 -28.34
CA GLU A 171 -9.39 3.42 -28.62
C GLU A 171 -9.59 4.45 -27.49
N PRO A 172 -8.76 5.51 -27.44
CA PRO A 172 -8.68 6.36 -26.26
C PRO A 172 -10.00 7.14 -26.12
N PRO A 173 -10.60 7.20 -24.91
CA PRO A 173 -11.81 7.97 -24.65
C PRO A 173 -11.48 9.47 -24.56
N SER A 174 -12.48 10.31 -24.81
CA SER A 174 -12.44 11.70 -24.35
C SER A 174 -12.93 11.81 -22.90
N LEU A 175 -12.63 12.91 -22.22
CA LEU A 175 -13.20 13.20 -20.90
C LEU A 175 -14.74 13.26 -20.92
N ALA A 176 -15.35 13.62 -22.06
CA ALA A 176 -16.80 13.61 -22.23
C ALA A 176 -17.34 12.16 -22.27
N ASP A 177 -16.65 11.23 -22.93
CA ASP A 177 -17.04 9.81 -22.98
C ASP A 177 -16.99 9.18 -21.57
N ILE A 178 -15.97 9.50 -20.76
CA ILE A 178 -15.86 9.02 -19.37
C ILE A 178 -17.00 9.59 -18.51
N ARG A 179 -17.26 10.91 -18.59
CA ARG A 179 -18.38 11.56 -17.89
C ARG A 179 -19.75 11.00 -18.30
N ALA A 180 -19.92 10.62 -19.57
CA ALA A 180 -21.14 10.01 -20.07
C ALA A 180 -21.34 8.56 -19.58
N ARG A 181 -20.26 7.79 -19.39
CA ARG A 181 -20.29 6.44 -18.81
C ARG A 181 -20.65 6.44 -17.31
N PHE A 182 -20.25 7.47 -16.57
CA PHE A 182 -20.45 7.58 -15.11
C PHE A 182 -21.21 8.87 -14.72
N PRO A 183 -22.48 9.02 -15.16
CA PRO A 183 -23.21 10.28 -15.04
C PRO A 183 -23.48 10.64 -13.58
N GLY A 184 -22.96 11.80 -13.14
CA GLY A 184 -23.13 12.32 -11.79
C GLY A 184 -22.17 11.77 -10.74
N ALA A 185 -21.31 10.81 -11.08
CA ALA A 185 -20.24 10.36 -10.19
C ALA A 185 -19.13 11.43 -10.08
N PRO A 186 -18.58 11.72 -8.90
CA PRO A 186 -17.39 12.55 -8.76
C PRO A 186 -16.21 11.91 -9.51
N LEU A 187 -15.62 12.63 -10.46
CA LEU A 187 -14.42 12.18 -11.17
C LEU A 187 -13.17 12.91 -10.67
N ALA A 188 -12.06 12.20 -10.54
CA ALA A 188 -10.77 12.75 -10.14
C ALA A 188 -9.59 12.00 -10.76
N VAL A 189 -8.39 12.56 -10.64
CA VAL A 189 -7.15 11.80 -10.79
C VAL A 189 -6.83 11.16 -9.44
N VAL A 190 -6.70 9.84 -9.43
CA VAL A 190 -6.40 9.03 -8.25
C VAL A 190 -5.21 8.13 -8.58
N VAL A 191 -4.22 8.06 -7.68
CA VAL A 191 -3.14 7.08 -7.79
C VAL A 191 -3.55 5.80 -7.07
N PHE A 192 -3.27 4.66 -7.68
CA PHE A 192 -3.45 3.34 -7.08
C PHE A 192 -2.12 2.57 -7.11
N ALA A 193 -1.85 1.81 -6.05
CA ALA A 193 -1.02 0.63 -6.13
C ALA A 193 -1.80 -0.46 -6.89
N LEU A 194 -1.14 -1.21 -7.78
CA LEU A 194 -1.83 -2.17 -8.65
C LEU A 194 -1.06 -3.46 -8.93
N GLU A 195 -1.78 -4.57 -9.00
CA GLU A 195 -1.26 -5.89 -9.36
C GLU A 195 -2.24 -6.61 -10.28
N TYR A 196 -1.76 -7.14 -11.41
CA TYR A 196 -2.51 -8.16 -12.15
C TYR A 196 -2.37 -9.50 -11.43
N ARG A 197 -3.48 -10.20 -11.18
CA ARG A 197 -3.53 -11.40 -10.31
C ARG A 197 -4.32 -12.55 -10.93
N PRO A 198 -3.95 -13.82 -10.65
CA PRO A 198 -4.75 -15.00 -10.99
C PRO A 198 -6.17 -14.93 -10.42
N GLY A 199 -7.12 -15.66 -11.02
CA GLY A 199 -8.55 -15.53 -10.73
C GLY A 199 -8.92 -15.70 -9.25
N ARG A 200 -8.37 -16.73 -8.58
CA ARG A 200 -8.56 -16.96 -7.13
C ARG A 200 -8.08 -15.80 -6.23
N GLU A 201 -7.17 -14.96 -6.74
CA GLU A 201 -6.53 -13.86 -6.03
C GLU A 201 -7.06 -12.49 -6.44
N SER A 202 -7.91 -12.42 -7.47
CA SER A 202 -8.61 -11.20 -7.88
C SER A 202 -9.68 -10.79 -6.84
N VAL A 203 -10.25 -9.59 -7.00
CA VAL A 203 -11.29 -9.07 -6.09
C VAL A 203 -12.60 -9.85 -6.18
N HIS A 204 -12.94 -10.33 -7.38
CA HIS A 204 -14.20 -11.03 -7.65
C HIS A 204 -14.06 -12.57 -7.67
N GLY A 205 -12.83 -13.11 -7.73
CA GLY A 205 -12.58 -14.56 -7.66
C GLY A 205 -12.82 -15.34 -8.96
N GLN A 206 -13.31 -14.70 -10.03
CA GLN A 206 -13.87 -15.38 -11.21
C GLN A 206 -12.86 -15.67 -12.33
N HIS A 207 -11.96 -14.72 -12.60
CA HIS A 207 -10.95 -14.77 -13.66
C HIS A 207 -9.78 -13.84 -13.30
N ALA A 208 -8.63 -14.00 -13.94
CA ALA A 208 -7.47 -13.15 -13.73
C ALA A 208 -7.79 -11.69 -14.09
N ASP A 209 -7.49 -10.75 -13.19
CA ASP A 209 -7.82 -9.32 -13.35
C ASP A 209 -6.85 -8.47 -12.52
N PHE A 210 -6.88 -7.15 -12.73
CA PHE A 210 -6.22 -6.20 -11.86
C PHE A 210 -6.93 -6.07 -10.50
N CYS A 211 -6.13 -6.08 -9.45
CA CYS A 211 -6.48 -5.54 -8.14
C CYS A 211 -5.80 -4.19 -7.95
N PHE A 212 -6.52 -3.24 -7.37
CA PHE A 212 -6.06 -1.89 -7.09
C PHE A 212 -6.28 -1.56 -5.62
N ALA A 213 -5.38 -0.81 -5.00
CA ALA A 213 -5.62 -0.19 -3.69
C ALA A 213 -5.04 1.23 -3.68
N ARG A 214 -5.57 2.11 -2.83
CA ARG A 214 -4.95 3.42 -2.59
C ARG A 214 -3.85 3.36 -1.53
N THR A 215 -3.49 2.16 -1.09
CA THR A 215 -2.32 1.86 -0.27
C THR A 215 -1.51 0.77 -0.95
N GLY A 216 -0.19 0.93 -1.03
CA GLY A 216 0.74 -0.16 -1.35
C GLY A 216 1.80 -0.29 -0.25
N HIS A 217 2.32 -1.50 -0.08
CA HIS A 217 3.49 -1.77 0.76
C HIS A 217 4.67 -2.26 -0.08
N ALA A 218 5.73 -1.48 -0.09
CA ALA A 218 7.07 -1.96 -0.43
C ALA A 218 7.72 -2.56 0.84
N ARG A 219 8.83 -3.29 0.72
CA ARG A 219 9.58 -3.83 1.87
C ARG A 219 11.06 -3.53 1.79
N LEU A 220 11.62 -3.04 2.90
CA LEU A 220 13.07 -2.90 3.07
C LEU A 220 13.75 -4.27 3.09
N GLY A 221 15.05 -4.27 2.88
CA GLY A 221 15.89 -5.46 2.76
C GLY A 221 17.37 -5.11 2.76
N THR A 222 18.22 -6.12 2.95
CA THR A 222 19.69 -6.00 3.04
C THR A 222 20.40 -6.06 1.68
N ALA A 223 19.66 -6.21 0.58
CA ALA A 223 20.21 -6.28 -0.77
C ALA A 223 19.27 -5.62 -1.81
N GLU A 224 19.81 -5.34 -2.99
CA GLU A 224 19.06 -4.84 -4.15
C GLU A 224 17.90 -5.75 -4.56
N ALA A 225 16.91 -5.19 -5.26
CA ALA A 225 15.77 -5.94 -5.77
C ALA A 225 16.19 -6.98 -6.83
N ILE A 226 15.58 -8.16 -6.81
CA ILE A 226 15.81 -9.23 -7.80
C ILE A 226 14.51 -9.52 -8.53
N TYR A 227 14.37 -9.08 -9.78
CA TYR A 227 13.22 -9.38 -10.63
C TYR A 227 13.34 -10.77 -11.27
N ASP A 228 12.36 -11.65 -11.03
CA ASP A 228 12.20 -12.92 -11.76
C ASP A 228 11.18 -12.70 -12.89
N ALA A 229 11.69 -12.43 -14.10
CA ALA A 229 10.86 -12.19 -15.28
C ALA A 229 9.94 -13.36 -15.65
N ARG A 230 10.31 -14.60 -15.29
CA ARG A 230 9.44 -15.78 -15.49
C ARG A 230 8.26 -15.78 -14.54
N ARG A 231 8.43 -15.32 -13.31
CA ARG A 231 7.36 -15.21 -12.31
C ARG A 231 6.62 -13.87 -12.34
N ARG A 232 7.17 -12.85 -12.98
CA ARG A 232 6.70 -11.46 -12.92
C ARG A 232 6.61 -10.94 -11.47
N GLU A 233 7.56 -11.35 -10.63
CA GLU A 233 7.66 -10.91 -9.23
C GLU A 233 9.07 -10.44 -8.88
N PHE A 234 9.18 -9.64 -7.82
CA PHE A 234 10.46 -9.38 -7.14
C PHE A 234 10.67 -10.43 -6.04
N LEU A 235 11.72 -11.23 -6.17
CA LEU A 235 11.99 -12.37 -5.30
C LEU A 235 12.26 -11.91 -3.86
N PRO A 236 11.65 -12.56 -2.85
CA PRO A 236 11.80 -12.19 -1.44
C PRO A 236 13.10 -12.70 -0.77
N GLY A 237 14.03 -13.27 -1.54
CA GLY A 237 15.24 -13.89 -1.03
C GLY A 237 16.14 -14.41 -2.16
N ASP A 238 17.45 -14.37 -1.93
CA ASP A 238 18.44 -14.93 -2.84
C ASP A 238 18.79 -16.39 -2.47
N ALA A 239 18.81 -17.28 -3.48
CA ALA A 239 19.19 -18.67 -3.31
C ALA A 239 20.72 -18.86 -3.21
N ALA A 240 21.52 -17.92 -3.70
CA ALA A 240 22.98 -17.92 -3.53
C ALA A 240 23.41 -17.32 -2.18
N ASN A 241 22.66 -16.35 -1.65
CA ASN A 241 22.88 -15.73 -0.34
C ASN A 241 21.60 -15.76 0.52
N PRO A 242 21.37 -16.83 1.32
CA PRO A 242 20.15 -16.97 2.14
C PRO A 242 20.05 -16.01 3.33
N PHE A 243 21.03 -15.11 3.52
CA PHE A 243 20.99 -14.02 4.50
C PHE A 243 20.86 -12.63 3.83
N ALA A 244 20.82 -12.58 2.50
CA ALA A 244 20.35 -11.40 1.77
C ALA A 244 18.83 -11.41 1.68
N PHE A 245 18.22 -10.29 2.07
CA PHE A 245 16.81 -10.00 1.87
C PHE A 245 16.73 -8.92 0.78
N PRO A 246 16.39 -9.27 -0.48
CA PRO A 246 16.15 -8.28 -1.52
C PRO A 246 15.04 -7.30 -1.10
N VAL A 247 15.25 -6.01 -1.36
CA VAL A 247 14.16 -5.02 -1.24
C VAL A 247 13.03 -5.38 -2.21
N GLN A 248 11.78 -5.26 -1.76
CA GLN A 248 10.61 -5.62 -2.55
C GLN A 248 9.82 -4.35 -2.91
N PRO A 249 9.91 -3.84 -4.15
CA PRO A 249 9.23 -2.62 -4.57
C PRO A 249 7.72 -2.82 -4.78
N ALA A 250 6.97 -1.73 -4.76
CA ALA A 250 5.53 -1.70 -5.08
C ALA A 250 5.26 -0.78 -6.29
N ARG A 251 4.37 -1.19 -7.19
CA ARG A 251 4.03 -0.43 -8.41
C ARG A 251 2.80 0.44 -8.19
N TYR A 252 2.88 1.69 -8.65
CA TYR A 252 1.80 2.67 -8.63
C TYR A 252 1.52 3.23 -10.02
N ALA A 253 0.27 3.53 -10.33
CA ALA A 253 -0.11 4.24 -11.55
C ALA A 253 -1.28 5.21 -11.31
N PRO A 254 -1.34 6.34 -12.04
CA PRO A 254 -2.46 7.27 -11.98
C PRO A 254 -3.60 6.82 -12.89
N PHE A 255 -4.83 7.00 -12.42
CA PHE A 255 -6.05 6.74 -13.17
C PHE A 255 -6.98 7.95 -13.11
N ILE A 256 -7.83 8.10 -14.14
CA ILE A 256 -9.13 8.74 -13.92
C ILE A 256 -9.98 7.73 -13.17
N ALA A 257 -10.55 8.14 -12.04
CA ALA A 257 -11.40 7.32 -11.21
C ALA A 257 -12.75 8.01 -10.94
N ALA A 258 -13.79 7.20 -10.72
CA ALA A 258 -15.08 7.66 -10.20
C ALA A 258 -15.22 7.30 -8.73
N GLN A 259 -15.78 8.18 -7.91
CA GLN A 259 -16.22 7.83 -6.56
C GLN A 259 -17.62 7.20 -6.64
N MET A 260 -17.78 5.97 -6.15
CA MET A 260 -19.04 5.22 -6.21
C MET A 260 -19.20 4.24 -5.04
N PRO A 261 -20.44 3.92 -4.63
CA PRO A 261 -20.69 2.91 -3.61
C PRO A 261 -20.36 1.50 -4.11
N ALA A 262 -20.20 0.55 -3.19
CA ALA A 262 -20.09 -0.87 -3.53
C ALA A 262 -21.42 -1.39 -4.11
N ALA A 263 -21.32 -2.11 -5.22
CA ALA A 263 -22.39 -2.79 -5.93
C ALA A 263 -21.90 -4.22 -6.26
N PRO A 264 -22.26 -5.26 -5.48
CA PRO A 264 -21.59 -6.56 -5.51
C PRO A 264 -21.46 -7.22 -6.90
N ASP A 265 -22.44 -7.04 -7.77
CA ASP A 265 -22.46 -7.61 -9.13
C ASP A 265 -21.66 -6.79 -10.17
N ALA A 266 -20.96 -5.72 -9.76
CA ALA A 266 -20.34 -4.76 -10.68
C ALA A 266 -19.01 -4.17 -10.20
N PHE A 267 -18.92 -3.79 -8.92
CA PHE A 267 -17.74 -3.14 -8.34
C PHE A 267 -17.81 -3.15 -6.81
N GLY A 268 -16.71 -3.47 -6.13
CA GLY A 268 -16.65 -3.36 -4.68
C GLY A 268 -15.27 -3.69 -4.11
N PRO A 269 -15.11 -3.59 -2.78
CA PRO A 269 -13.91 -4.05 -2.10
C PRO A 269 -13.86 -5.59 -2.05
N LEU A 270 -12.65 -6.12 -2.15
CA LEU A 270 -12.30 -7.48 -1.76
C LEU A 270 -12.74 -7.71 -0.31
N ARG A 271 -13.38 -8.87 -0.06
CA ARG A 271 -13.96 -9.23 1.25
C ARG A 271 -14.86 -8.09 1.78
N ALA A 272 -15.90 -7.78 1.02
CA ALA A 272 -16.89 -6.77 1.38
C ALA A 272 -17.67 -7.12 2.66
N THR A 273 -17.91 -6.12 3.48
CA THR A 273 -18.65 -6.16 4.75
C THR A 273 -20.01 -5.45 4.62
N ALA A 274 -20.89 -5.61 5.60
CA ALA A 274 -22.18 -4.90 5.60
C ALA A 274 -22.02 -3.37 5.67
N ASP A 275 -20.97 -2.86 6.33
CA ASP A 275 -20.72 -1.42 6.47
C ASP A 275 -20.20 -0.79 5.17
N ASP A 276 -19.57 -1.56 4.30
CA ASP A 276 -19.10 -1.09 2.99
C ASP A 276 -20.24 -0.66 2.06
N ALA A 277 -21.48 -1.10 2.32
CA ALA A 277 -22.68 -0.61 1.64
C ALA A 277 -23.00 0.87 1.92
N GLN A 278 -22.36 1.48 2.94
CA GLN A 278 -22.45 2.90 3.25
C GLN A 278 -21.23 3.71 2.76
N ARG A 279 -20.15 3.03 2.34
CA ARG A 279 -18.88 3.64 1.90
C ARG A 279 -18.89 4.01 0.43
N TRP A 280 -17.98 4.92 0.06
CA TRP A 280 -17.81 5.45 -1.29
C TRP A 280 -16.36 5.29 -1.74
N PHE A 281 -16.10 4.25 -2.53
CA PHE A 281 -14.75 3.87 -2.99
C PHE A 281 -14.40 4.57 -4.29
N TRP A 282 -13.11 4.75 -4.55
CA TRP A 282 -12.62 5.20 -5.86
C TRP A 282 -12.44 4.01 -6.80
N ALA A 283 -13.27 3.94 -7.85
CA ALA A 283 -13.20 2.96 -8.91
C ALA A 283 -12.26 3.45 -10.04
N PRO A 284 -11.13 2.77 -10.33
CA PRO A 284 -10.27 3.13 -11.45
C PRO A 284 -10.99 2.88 -12.79
N LEU A 285 -10.98 3.86 -13.69
CA LEU A 285 -11.71 3.79 -14.98
C LEU A 285 -10.79 3.72 -16.20
N HIS A 286 -9.68 4.48 -16.16
CA HIS A 286 -8.78 4.67 -17.31
C HIS A 286 -7.39 5.04 -16.82
N LYS A 287 -6.34 4.30 -17.24
CA LYS A 287 -4.96 4.60 -16.87
C LYS A 287 -4.49 5.89 -17.55
N LEU A 288 -3.76 6.73 -16.82
CA LEU A 288 -3.11 7.92 -17.34
C LEU A 288 -1.63 7.65 -17.60
N PHE A 289 -1.18 7.94 -18.82
CA PHE A 289 0.21 7.91 -19.28
C PHE A 289 0.44 9.09 -20.23
N SER A 290 1.71 9.44 -20.49
CA SER A 290 2.04 10.64 -21.30
C SER A 290 1.83 10.43 -22.80
N GLY A 291 1.51 11.51 -23.52
CA GLY A 291 1.35 11.53 -24.98
C GLY A 291 -0.09 11.76 -25.47
N GLU A 292 -0.26 11.72 -26.79
CA GLU A 292 -1.52 12.05 -27.50
C GLU A 292 -2.49 10.86 -27.59
N GLU A 293 -1.99 9.64 -27.42
CA GLU A 293 -2.75 8.39 -27.50
C GLU A 293 -3.42 8.00 -26.17
N CYS A 294 -3.29 8.81 -25.09
CA CYS A 294 -3.88 8.48 -23.79
C CYS A 294 -5.34 8.94 -23.64
N LEU A 295 -5.66 10.17 -24.05
CA LEU A 295 -7.02 10.74 -23.99
C LEU A 295 -7.31 11.53 -25.25
N ARG A 296 -8.45 11.26 -25.88
CA ARG A 296 -8.80 11.80 -27.20
C ARG A 296 -8.92 13.32 -27.15
N GLY A 297 -8.00 14.00 -27.85
CA GLY A 297 -7.95 15.46 -27.94
C GLY A 297 -7.05 16.14 -26.89
N LEU A 298 -6.26 15.39 -26.13
CA LEU A 298 -5.26 15.90 -25.18
C LEU A 298 -3.89 15.26 -25.43
N ASN A 299 -2.81 16.02 -25.26
CA ASN A 299 -1.45 15.50 -25.17
C ASN A 299 -1.02 15.58 -23.70
N LEU A 300 -0.94 14.45 -22.99
CA LEU A 300 -0.76 14.46 -21.54
C LEU A 300 0.72 14.52 -21.12
N THR A 301 1.01 15.33 -20.10
CA THR A 301 2.30 15.32 -19.41
C THR A 301 2.14 14.68 -18.03
N VAL A 302 2.17 13.35 -17.97
CA VAL A 302 2.09 12.63 -16.69
C VAL A 302 3.43 12.71 -15.97
N SER A 303 3.39 13.08 -14.69
CA SER A 303 4.56 13.11 -13.81
C SER A 303 4.19 12.55 -12.44
N LEU A 304 5.05 11.66 -11.92
CA LEU A 304 4.90 11.07 -10.59
C LEU A 304 5.92 11.68 -9.62
N THR A 305 5.51 11.84 -8.35
CA THR A 305 6.37 12.23 -7.23
C THR A 305 6.05 11.36 -6.03
N THR A 306 7.09 10.82 -5.39
CA THR A 306 7.00 10.10 -4.13
C THR A 306 7.57 10.95 -2.98
N GLY A 307 7.29 10.57 -1.75
CA GLY A 307 7.96 11.07 -0.55
C GLY A 307 7.69 10.17 0.63
N HIS A 308 8.68 10.02 1.51
CA HIS A 308 8.71 9.02 2.57
C HIS A 308 9.27 9.61 3.87
N LEU A 309 8.85 9.06 5.01
CA LEU A 309 9.12 9.57 6.35
C LEU A 309 9.22 8.41 7.35
N ASN A 310 10.36 8.30 8.03
CA ASN A 310 10.45 7.62 9.31
C ASN A 310 10.53 8.70 10.38
N GLU A 311 9.67 8.61 11.38
CA GLU A 311 9.62 9.50 12.54
C GLU A 311 9.38 8.69 13.83
N LYS A 312 9.75 7.40 13.85
CA LYS A 312 9.47 6.50 14.98
C LYS A 312 10.14 6.97 16.26
N LEU A 313 11.41 7.36 16.17
CA LEU A 313 12.19 7.87 17.29
C LEU A 313 11.69 9.27 17.72
N HIS A 314 11.42 10.17 16.78
CA HIS A 314 10.78 11.47 17.05
C HIS A 314 9.46 11.31 17.82
N ARG A 315 8.53 10.49 17.30
CA ARG A 315 7.24 10.19 17.95
C ARG A 315 7.39 9.50 19.29
N PHE A 316 8.39 8.63 19.46
CA PHE A 316 8.69 8.01 20.75
C PHE A 316 9.06 9.07 21.80
N HIS A 317 10.03 9.95 21.52
CA HIS A 317 10.45 10.97 22.49
C HIS A 317 9.33 11.96 22.80
N ASP A 318 8.62 12.48 21.80
CA ASP A 318 7.45 13.34 22.00
C ASP A 318 6.40 12.64 22.88
N ARG A 319 5.99 11.41 22.53
CA ARG A 319 4.92 10.69 23.23
C ARG A 319 5.27 10.36 24.69
N MET A 320 6.54 10.06 24.96
CA MET A 320 7.04 9.71 26.29
C MET A 320 7.23 10.96 27.17
N ASN A 321 7.83 12.02 26.65
CA ASN A 321 7.96 13.29 27.37
C ASN A 321 6.56 13.89 27.66
N ASN A 322 5.62 13.83 26.71
CA ASN A 322 4.22 14.25 26.91
C ASN A 322 3.44 13.35 27.90
N ALA A 323 3.93 12.14 28.19
CA ALA A 323 3.41 11.27 29.25
C ALA A 323 4.08 11.53 30.62
N GLY A 324 5.08 12.40 30.70
CA GLY A 324 5.86 12.69 31.90
C GLY A 324 7.13 11.84 32.07
N PHE A 325 7.41 10.90 31.16
CA PHE A 325 8.62 10.08 31.17
C PHE A 325 9.74 10.78 30.40
N SER A 326 10.63 11.47 31.11
CA SER A 326 11.79 12.14 30.51
C SER A 326 12.73 11.15 29.82
N THR A 327 12.78 11.16 28.48
CA THR A 327 13.69 10.28 27.72
C THR A 327 15.12 10.82 27.60
N GLY A 328 15.37 12.07 28.01
CA GLY A 328 16.65 12.77 27.83
C GLY A 328 16.77 13.58 26.53
N TRP A 329 15.80 13.50 25.62
CA TRP A 329 15.82 14.16 24.30
C TRP A 329 14.60 15.03 24.09
N ASN A 330 14.79 16.20 23.50
CA ASN A 330 13.76 17.22 23.26
C ASN A 330 14.07 18.00 21.97
N GLU A 331 13.21 18.95 21.60
CA GLU A 331 13.53 19.91 20.53
C GLU A 331 14.66 20.86 20.94
N PRO A 332 15.57 21.26 20.02
CA PRO A 332 15.49 21.12 18.56
C PRO A 332 16.17 19.87 17.99
N ASP A 333 16.52 18.88 18.82
CA ASP A 333 17.31 17.72 18.39
C ASP A 333 16.42 16.61 17.81
N ILE A 334 15.24 16.35 18.39
CA ILE A 334 14.31 15.32 17.91
C ILE A 334 13.68 15.60 16.53
N SER A 335 13.74 16.84 16.02
CA SER A 335 13.39 17.18 14.64
C SER A 335 14.47 16.82 13.58
N ARG A 336 15.58 16.15 13.96
CA ARG A 336 16.76 15.91 13.10
C ARG A 336 17.02 14.42 12.85
N PHE A 337 17.95 14.10 11.95
CA PHE A 337 18.51 12.74 11.86
C PHE A 337 19.27 12.38 13.17
N PRO A 338 19.13 11.15 13.70
CA PRO A 338 18.37 10.03 13.14
C PRO A 338 16.91 9.94 13.60
N PHE A 339 16.46 10.85 14.47
CA PHE A 339 15.10 10.86 15.01
C PHE A 339 14.01 10.95 13.93
N ILE A 340 14.34 11.63 12.83
CA ILE A 340 13.56 11.68 11.59
C ILE A 340 14.46 11.34 10.38
N MET A 341 14.01 10.43 9.53
CA MET A 341 14.59 10.09 8.22
C MET A 341 13.58 10.44 7.11
N ARG A 342 14.05 10.79 5.90
CA ARG A 342 13.20 11.32 4.83
C ARG A 342 13.58 10.82 3.44
N ASP A 343 12.59 10.83 2.55
CA ASP A 343 12.73 10.75 1.10
C ASP A 343 13.62 9.57 0.66
N GLU A 344 14.61 9.81 -0.21
CA GLU A 344 15.46 8.81 -0.88
C GLU A 344 16.30 7.93 0.08
N THR A 345 16.44 8.32 1.35
CA THR A 345 17.05 7.46 2.39
C THR A 345 16.21 6.21 2.67
N LEU A 346 14.90 6.28 2.45
CA LEU A 346 13.95 5.18 2.72
C LEU A 346 13.52 4.50 1.41
N ALA A 347 13.06 5.28 0.44
CA ALA A 347 12.67 4.79 -0.88
C ALA A 347 12.69 5.91 -1.95
N ALA A 348 12.86 5.51 -3.20
CA ALA A 348 12.76 6.37 -4.38
C ALA A 348 11.90 5.70 -5.45
N PHE A 349 11.70 6.35 -6.60
CA PHE A 349 11.32 5.60 -7.80
C PHE A 349 12.54 4.87 -8.36
N SER A 350 12.34 3.66 -8.88
CA SER A 350 13.37 2.96 -9.65
C SER A 350 13.82 3.80 -10.84
N GLY A 351 15.13 3.93 -11.03
CA GLY A 351 15.75 4.53 -12.22
C GLY A 351 16.07 3.52 -13.34
N ASP A 352 15.75 2.25 -13.13
CA ASP A 352 15.96 1.18 -14.11
C ASP A 352 14.98 1.30 -15.31
N PRO A 353 15.45 1.40 -16.56
CA PRO A 353 14.59 1.51 -17.74
C PRO A 353 13.72 0.27 -17.98
N ASP A 354 14.15 -0.93 -17.56
CA ASP A 354 13.41 -2.18 -17.77
C ASP A 354 12.27 -2.36 -16.74
N HIS A 355 12.26 -1.55 -15.66
CA HIS A 355 11.17 -1.50 -14.69
C HIS A 355 9.95 -0.69 -15.19
N GLY A 356 10.15 0.34 -16.01
CA GLY A 356 9.08 1.28 -16.39
C GLY A 356 8.71 2.24 -15.25
N GLN A 357 7.56 2.89 -15.32
CA GLN A 357 7.19 3.96 -14.40
C GLN A 357 6.51 3.45 -13.12
N GLY A 358 6.62 4.26 -12.05
CA GLY A 358 5.79 4.13 -10.84
C GLY A 358 6.20 3.05 -9.85
N TRP A 359 7.31 2.34 -10.06
CA TRP A 359 7.88 1.42 -9.07
C TRP A 359 8.59 2.19 -7.95
N VAL A 360 8.00 2.18 -6.75
CA VAL A 360 8.66 2.66 -5.53
C VAL A 360 9.57 1.56 -5.00
N LEU A 361 10.86 1.83 -5.00
CA LEU A 361 11.94 0.93 -4.61
C LEU A 361 12.56 1.42 -3.29
N PRO A 362 12.48 0.63 -2.20
CA PRO A 362 13.20 0.91 -0.96
C PRO A 362 14.71 0.86 -1.17
N SER A 363 15.44 1.71 -0.45
CA SER A 363 16.90 1.68 -0.43
C SER A 363 17.38 0.49 0.43
N PRO A 364 18.35 -0.33 -0.03
CA PRO A 364 18.84 -1.45 0.78
C PRO A 364 19.63 -0.99 2.01
N HIS A 365 19.30 -1.57 3.17
CA HIS A 365 19.89 -1.24 4.47
C HIS A 365 19.95 -2.48 5.39
N PRO A 366 20.81 -2.50 6.43
CA PRO A 366 20.68 -3.48 7.50
C PRO A 366 19.28 -3.43 8.15
N LEU A 367 18.76 -4.60 8.56
CA LEU A 367 17.39 -4.70 9.08
C LEU A 367 17.16 -3.91 10.38
N ALA A 368 18.23 -3.74 11.15
CA ALA A 368 18.33 -2.79 12.25
C ALA A 368 19.79 -2.34 12.41
N GLU A 369 20.01 -1.08 12.77
CA GLU A 369 21.34 -0.53 13.07
C GLU A 369 21.37 0.08 14.48
N LEU A 370 22.54 0.08 15.13
CA LEU A 370 22.72 0.78 16.41
C LEU A 370 22.62 2.29 16.18
N ALA A 371 21.68 2.97 16.84
CA ALA A 371 21.48 4.40 16.61
C ALA A 371 22.59 5.24 17.25
N GLU A 372 22.96 6.35 16.60
CA GLU A 372 23.94 7.32 17.09
C GLU A 372 23.48 8.76 16.85
N TYR A 373 23.86 9.66 17.76
CA TYR A 373 23.70 11.10 17.58
C TYR A 373 24.98 11.83 17.97
N ASN A 374 25.44 12.75 17.11
CA ASN A 374 26.73 13.46 17.25
C ASN A 374 27.96 12.55 17.50
N GLY A 375 27.95 11.32 16.96
CA GLY A 375 29.03 10.35 17.13
C GLY A 375 29.10 9.70 18.53
N GLN A 376 27.96 9.62 19.22
CA GLN A 376 27.78 8.92 20.49
C GLN A 376 26.55 7.99 20.41
N PRO A 377 26.49 6.89 21.20
CA PRO A 377 25.31 6.04 21.29
C PRO A 377 24.03 6.85 21.54
N LEU A 378 23.04 6.72 20.65
CA LEU A 378 21.73 7.29 20.90
C LEU A 378 20.96 6.37 21.86
N THR A 379 20.55 6.94 22.98
CA THR A 379 19.90 6.24 24.10
C THR A 379 18.58 6.89 24.48
N TYR A 380 17.84 6.27 25.39
CA TYR A 380 16.81 6.95 26.17
C TYR A 380 16.87 6.48 27.61
N PHE A 381 16.47 7.34 28.56
CA PHE A 381 16.37 6.93 29.95
C PHE A 381 15.12 6.07 30.16
N PHE A 382 15.30 4.92 30.83
CA PHE A 382 14.27 3.94 31.16
C PHE A 382 14.02 3.94 32.67
N PRO A 383 13.12 4.81 33.18
CA PRO A 383 12.93 5.02 34.62
C PRO A 383 12.15 3.89 35.30
N GLN A 384 12.27 3.79 36.63
CA GLN A 384 11.50 2.87 37.48
C GLN A 384 9.98 3.00 37.27
N GLU A 385 9.47 4.22 37.10
CA GLU A 385 8.05 4.48 36.87
C GLU A 385 7.54 3.96 35.52
N LEU A 386 8.44 3.72 34.55
CA LEU A 386 8.13 3.11 33.26
C LEU A 386 8.28 1.58 33.32
N ALA A 387 9.32 1.08 33.99
CA ALA A 387 9.49 -0.36 34.25
C ALA A 387 8.28 -0.93 35.03
N ALA A 388 7.82 -0.20 36.05
CA ALA A 388 6.63 -0.53 36.83
C ALA A 388 5.29 -0.34 36.09
N ASN A 389 5.30 0.07 34.81
CA ASN A 389 4.10 0.26 34.00
C ASN A 389 4.05 -0.72 32.81
N PRO A 390 3.62 -1.97 33.02
CA PRO A 390 3.66 -3.03 32.01
C PRO A 390 2.61 -2.87 30.90
N THR A 391 1.86 -1.76 30.87
CA THR A 391 1.00 -1.38 29.73
C THR A 391 1.72 -0.49 28.70
N THR A 392 2.97 -0.08 28.98
CA THR A 392 3.67 1.02 28.28
C THR A 392 4.99 0.54 27.61
N LEU A 393 5.13 -0.77 27.33
CA LEU A 393 6.40 -1.42 26.95
C LEU A 393 6.41 -2.08 25.55
N PHE A 394 5.63 -1.55 24.61
CA PHE A 394 5.30 -2.19 23.33
C PHE A 394 5.19 -1.12 22.18
N TYR A 395 6.26 -0.72 21.43
CA TYR A 395 6.26 0.37 20.39
C TYR A 395 6.79 0.16 18.90
N SER A 396 5.96 -0.34 17.94
CA SER A 396 6.05 -0.33 16.44
C SER A 396 4.71 0.03 15.72
N SER A 397 4.71 0.81 14.62
CA SER A 397 3.85 1.99 14.37
C SER A 397 2.65 1.95 13.39
N LEU A 398 1.58 2.67 13.76
CA LEU A 398 0.73 3.51 12.88
C LEU A 398 0.28 4.76 13.68
N GLN A 399 -0.55 5.66 13.13
CA GLN A 399 -0.88 6.97 13.73
C GLN A 399 -1.30 6.88 15.21
N LEU A 400 -0.61 7.65 16.06
CA LEU A 400 -1.06 7.94 17.43
C LEU A 400 -2.31 8.82 17.33
N LEU A 401 -3.46 8.32 17.78
CA LEU A 401 -4.60 9.19 18.07
C LEU A 401 -4.38 9.84 19.45
N PRO A 402 -4.94 11.03 19.72
CA PRO A 402 -5.00 11.55 21.07
C PRO A 402 -6.06 10.75 21.84
N PRO A 403 -5.71 9.98 22.89
CA PRO A 403 -6.73 9.40 23.76
C PRO A 403 -7.55 10.52 24.40
N PRO A 404 -8.79 10.25 24.85
CA PRO A 404 -9.41 11.10 25.86
C PRO A 404 -8.43 11.23 27.04
N PRO A 405 -8.28 12.43 27.64
CA PRO A 405 -7.17 12.73 28.55
C PRO A 405 -7.06 11.68 29.66
N PHE A 406 -5.84 11.16 29.86
CA PHE A 406 -5.59 10.00 30.74
C PHE A 406 -6.26 10.21 32.10
N SER A 407 -7.34 9.47 32.30
CA SER A 407 -8.08 9.39 33.54
C SER A 407 -7.93 7.95 34.01
N PRO A 408 -7.29 7.69 35.17
CA PRO A 408 -7.30 6.36 35.74
C PRO A 408 -8.75 6.01 36.07
N LEU A 409 -9.37 5.19 35.22
CA LEU A 409 -10.83 5.04 35.18
C LEU A 409 -11.33 4.46 36.50
N GLY A 410 -12.17 5.22 37.19
CA GLY A 410 -12.99 4.72 38.29
C GLY A 410 -13.91 3.58 37.83
N PRO A 411 -14.36 2.72 38.77
CA PRO A 411 -14.64 1.30 38.52
C PRO A 411 -15.86 0.93 37.65
N GLU A 412 -16.47 1.84 36.89
CA GLU A 412 -17.81 1.63 36.29
C GLU A 412 -17.97 2.04 34.80
N ARG A 413 -16.90 2.16 33.99
CA ARG A 413 -17.05 2.42 32.53
C ARG A 413 -16.11 1.63 31.61
N THR A 414 -16.68 0.64 30.94
CA THR A 414 -16.18 0.05 29.68
C THR A 414 -16.62 0.87 28.47
N GLN A 415 -15.85 0.85 27.38
CA GLN A 415 -16.37 1.13 26.04
C GLN A 415 -16.92 -0.18 25.46
N ALA A 416 -18.12 -0.15 24.88
CA ALA A 416 -18.86 -1.37 24.56
C ALA A 416 -18.42 -2.01 23.24
N LEU A 417 -18.19 -3.33 23.29
CA LEU A 417 -18.30 -4.20 22.12
C LEU A 417 -19.78 -4.28 21.66
N PRO A 418 -20.06 -4.56 20.38
CA PRO A 418 -21.41 -4.92 19.92
C PRO A 418 -21.98 -6.11 20.70
N GLU A 419 -23.30 -6.09 20.91
CA GLU A 419 -23.99 -6.98 21.85
C GLU A 419 -24.03 -8.46 21.41
N ASN A 420 -24.16 -9.36 22.41
CA ASN A 420 -24.50 -10.80 22.29
C ASN A 420 -23.35 -11.84 22.28
N VAL A 421 -22.32 -11.68 23.12
CA VAL A 421 -21.61 -12.85 23.69
C VAL A 421 -21.57 -12.76 25.22
N ALA A 422 -22.31 -13.64 25.89
CA ALA A 422 -22.26 -13.78 27.34
C ALA A 422 -21.08 -14.71 27.73
N ILE A 423 -19.87 -14.15 27.75
CA ILE A 423 -18.70 -14.82 28.33
C ILE A 423 -18.87 -14.79 29.86
N ALA A 424 -18.94 -15.95 30.50
CA ALA A 424 -19.01 -16.04 31.95
C ALA A 424 -17.66 -15.67 32.60
N ASP A 425 -17.70 -15.01 33.76
CA ASP A 425 -16.52 -14.52 34.50
C ASP A 425 -15.61 -15.63 35.03
N LEU A 426 -14.81 -16.22 34.14
CA LEU A 426 -13.61 -16.98 34.50
C LEU A 426 -12.40 -16.04 34.38
N PRO A 427 -11.60 -15.87 35.45
CA PRO A 427 -10.41 -15.02 35.43
C PRO A 427 -9.27 -15.71 34.66
N MET A 428 -9.40 -15.75 33.33
CA MET A 428 -8.30 -16.06 32.42
C MET A 428 -7.28 -14.92 32.50
N GLY A 429 -6.25 -15.10 33.33
CA GLY A 429 -5.09 -14.22 33.38
C GLY A 429 -4.31 -14.27 32.07
N GLY A 430 -4.72 -13.46 31.10
CA GLY A 430 -4.14 -13.41 29.77
C GLY A 430 -4.15 -11.98 29.23
N TYR A 431 -2.96 -11.49 28.87
CA TYR A 431 -2.76 -10.27 28.09
C TYR A 431 -3.52 -10.34 26.74
N LEU A 432 -3.68 -9.17 26.10
CA LEU A 432 -4.28 -8.92 24.77
C LEU A 432 -5.79 -8.66 24.69
N THR A 433 -6.62 -9.04 25.67
CA THR A 433 -8.10 -8.88 25.56
C THR A 433 -8.62 -7.44 25.55
N THR A 434 -7.79 -6.46 25.94
CA THR A 434 -8.13 -5.02 25.97
C THR A 434 -7.60 -4.24 24.77
N ILE A 435 -6.85 -4.88 23.86
CA ILE A 435 -6.37 -4.24 22.63
C ILE A 435 -7.44 -4.40 21.56
N SER A 436 -8.13 -3.30 21.20
CA SER A 436 -8.94 -3.31 19.99
C SER A 436 -8.03 -3.46 18.77
N PRO A 437 -8.23 -4.47 17.90
CA PRO A 437 -7.44 -4.62 16.68
C PRO A 437 -7.85 -3.63 15.59
N ASP A 438 -8.97 -2.93 15.76
CA ASP A 438 -9.61 -2.10 14.74
C ASP A 438 -9.29 -0.58 14.91
N ILE A 439 -8.30 -0.23 15.75
CA ILE A 439 -7.82 1.14 15.95
C ILE A 439 -6.28 1.26 15.84
N GLY A 440 -5.80 2.39 15.34
CA GLY A 440 -4.41 2.81 15.52
C GLY A 440 -4.11 3.04 17.00
N ARG A 441 -2.89 2.73 17.45
CA ARG A 441 -2.53 2.77 18.87
C ARG A 441 -1.80 4.04 19.26
N ASP A 442 -2.24 4.66 20.35
CA ASP A 442 -1.70 5.90 20.92
C ASP A 442 -0.26 5.77 21.45
N ALA A 443 0.21 4.53 21.58
CA ALA A 443 1.61 4.12 21.52
C ALA A 443 1.66 2.65 20.99
N PRO A 444 2.70 2.19 20.26
CA PRO A 444 2.43 1.15 19.23
C PRO A 444 2.56 -0.40 19.57
N GLU A 445 3.50 -1.21 19.03
CA GLU A 445 3.74 -2.65 19.42
C GLU A 445 5.11 -3.24 19.99
N TYR A 446 6.37 -2.90 19.64
CA TYR A 446 7.59 -3.47 20.33
C TYR A 446 8.69 -2.45 20.76
N LEU A 447 9.20 -2.47 22.02
CA LEU A 447 10.29 -1.57 22.53
C LEU A 447 11.57 -2.33 22.96
N ASN A 448 12.77 -1.82 22.60
CA ASN A 448 14.04 -2.35 23.13
C ASN A 448 14.40 -1.74 24.50
N VAL A 449 14.33 -2.56 25.55
CA VAL A 449 14.88 -2.27 26.89
C VAL A 449 16.10 -3.14 27.25
N ARG A 450 16.52 -4.07 26.37
CA ARG A 450 17.45 -5.17 26.70
C ARG A 450 18.92 -4.90 26.38
N GLN A 451 19.23 -3.72 25.87
CA GLN A 451 20.60 -3.22 25.78
C GLN A 451 20.67 -1.91 26.54
N LYS A 452 21.50 -1.86 27.58
CA LYS A 452 21.78 -0.64 28.34
C LYS A 452 23.15 -0.09 27.99
N ILE A 453 23.35 1.21 28.14
CA ILE A 453 24.68 1.83 28.13
C ILE A 453 25.20 1.92 29.56
N ASP A 454 26.44 1.51 29.78
CA ASP A 454 27.13 1.63 31.08
C ASP A 454 27.68 3.04 31.33
N ALA A 455 28.30 3.26 32.50
CA ALA A 455 28.84 4.57 32.89
C ALA A 455 30.08 4.99 32.08
N ASP A 456 30.75 4.07 31.39
CA ASP A 456 31.90 4.31 30.52
C ASP A 456 31.50 4.48 29.03
N GLY A 457 30.24 4.21 28.70
CA GLY A 457 29.64 4.42 27.37
C GLY A 457 29.46 3.16 26.51
N HIS A 458 29.66 1.96 27.07
CA HIS A 458 29.59 0.70 26.32
C HIS A 458 28.18 0.07 26.33
N ASP A 459 27.82 -0.63 25.24
CA ASP A 459 26.62 -1.45 25.17
C ASP A 459 26.74 -2.73 26.02
N VAL A 460 25.85 -2.87 27.01
CA VAL A 460 25.70 -4.05 27.87
C VAL A 460 24.39 -4.75 27.50
N ASN A 461 24.52 -5.97 26.96
CA ASN A 461 23.40 -6.83 26.58
C ASN A 461 22.81 -7.55 27.81
N LEU A 462 21.59 -7.19 28.21
CA LEU A 462 20.88 -7.83 29.33
C LEU A 462 20.42 -9.25 29.01
N ASN A 463 20.50 -9.74 27.76
CA ASN A 463 20.26 -11.15 27.46
C ASN A 463 21.40 -12.07 27.92
N ASP A 464 22.55 -11.51 28.33
CA ASP A 464 23.66 -12.25 28.96
C ASP A 464 23.57 -12.23 30.51
N ASP A 465 22.56 -11.54 31.07
CA ASP A 465 22.24 -11.48 32.50
C ASP A 465 21.33 -12.65 32.88
N PRO A 466 21.72 -13.57 33.79
CA PRO A 466 20.86 -14.66 34.23
C PRO A 466 19.58 -14.17 34.91
N ASP A 467 19.62 -13.00 35.55
CA ASP A 467 18.54 -12.40 36.31
C ASP A 467 17.90 -11.21 35.55
N ILE A 468 17.94 -11.26 34.21
CA ILE A 468 17.42 -10.25 33.26
C ILE A 468 16.09 -9.61 33.67
N MET A 469 15.14 -10.36 34.24
CA MET A 469 13.85 -9.81 34.63
C MET A 469 13.96 -8.87 35.83
N GLU A 470 14.81 -9.15 36.82
CA GLU A 470 15.10 -8.20 37.92
C GLU A 470 15.77 -6.94 37.37
N SER A 471 16.75 -7.09 36.46
CA SER A 471 17.39 -5.97 35.75
C SER A 471 16.39 -5.11 34.95
N ILE A 472 15.35 -5.68 34.34
CA ILE A 472 14.33 -4.93 33.58
C ILE A 472 13.29 -4.30 34.52
N GLU A 473 12.79 -5.05 35.51
CA GLU A 473 11.77 -4.58 36.46
C GLU A 473 12.30 -3.49 37.40
N ALA A 474 13.61 -3.48 37.68
CA ALA A 474 14.28 -2.43 38.45
C ALA A 474 14.44 -1.10 37.68
N GLY A 475 14.47 -1.10 36.34
CA GLY A 475 14.69 0.09 35.53
C GLY A 475 15.95 0.89 35.93
N ASP A 476 15.87 2.23 35.81
CA ASP A 476 16.91 3.19 36.20
C ASP A 476 18.23 3.06 35.40
N TYR A 477 18.11 2.92 34.08
CA TYR A 477 19.26 2.89 33.16
C TYR A 477 18.99 3.59 31.82
N TRP A 478 20.06 3.87 31.07
CA TRP A 478 19.98 4.35 29.69
C TRP A 478 19.92 3.16 28.73
N ALA A 479 18.82 3.00 28.00
CA ALA A 479 18.63 1.94 27.02
C ALA A 479 19.03 2.39 25.60
N ARG A 480 19.60 1.49 24.79
CA ARG A 480 20.08 1.80 23.43
C ARG A 480 18.93 1.89 22.42
N HIS A 481 18.93 2.93 21.60
CA HIS A 481 18.05 3.03 20.43
C HIS A 481 18.62 2.29 19.22
N PHE A 482 17.71 1.82 18.38
CA PHE A 482 17.99 1.24 17.07
C PHE A 482 17.37 2.10 15.96
N LEU A 483 17.97 2.05 14.78
CA LEU A 483 17.40 2.54 13.54
C LEU A 483 16.79 1.36 12.78
N ASP A 484 15.63 1.59 12.17
CA ASP A 484 15.12 0.78 11.08
C ASP A 484 14.66 1.71 9.95
N TYR A 485 14.74 1.24 8.70
CA TYR A 485 14.44 2.04 7.51
C TYR A 485 13.03 1.79 6.95
N SER A 486 12.09 1.34 7.80
CA SER A 486 10.66 1.33 7.45
C SER A 486 10.07 2.73 7.63
N GLY A 487 8.92 3.02 7.02
CA GLY A 487 8.34 4.35 7.08
C GLY A 487 7.04 4.53 6.30
N ASP A 488 6.39 5.65 6.57
CA ASP A 488 5.16 6.10 5.93
C ASP A 488 5.49 7.00 4.73
N GLY A 489 4.63 7.02 3.71
CA GLY A 489 4.88 7.83 2.53
C GLY A 489 3.69 7.92 1.59
N TRP A 490 3.88 8.58 0.46
CA TRP A 490 2.83 8.82 -0.52
C TRP A 490 3.35 8.79 -1.96
N VAL A 491 2.47 8.46 -2.91
CA VAL A 491 2.71 8.66 -4.34
C VAL A 491 1.63 9.57 -4.90
N SER A 492 2.04 10.71 -5.46
CA SER A 492 1.18 11.69 -6.13
C SER A 492 1.45 11.72 -7.63
N ALA A 493 0.41 12.04 -8.40
CA ALA A 493 0.52 12.31 -9.83
C ALA A 493 0.12 13.75 -10.16
N ARG A 494 0.84 14.36 -11.12
CA ARG A 494 0.47 15.63 -11.73
C ARG A 494 0.36 15.48 -13.24
N ILE A 495 -0.80 15.87 -13.77
CA ILE A 495 -1.14 15.93 -15.20
C ILE A 495 -1.72 17.32 -15.47
N PRO A 496 -0.90 18.30 -15.92
CA PRO A 496 -1.31 19.71 -16.03
C PRO A 496 -2.54 19.92 -16.91
N GLU A 497 -2.69 19.10 -17.95
CA GLU A 497 -3.76 19.21 -18.94
C GLU A 497 -5.14 18.80 -18.38
N LEU A 498 -5.15 18.18 -17.19
CA LEU A 498 -6.35 17.82 -16.44
C LEU A 498 -6.63 18.74 -15.23
N ASP A 499 -5.80 19.77 -14.98
CA ASP A 499 -5.93 20.63 -13.78
C ASP A 499 -7.22 21.50 -13.80
N GLN A 500 -7.83 21.75 -14.96
CA GLN A 500 -9.12 22.47 -15.08
C GLN A 500 -10.34 21.54 -15.08
N GLU A 501 -10.28 20.42 -15.82
CA GLU A 501 -11.43 19.53 -16.04
C GLU A 501 -11.65 18.51 -14.92
N LEU A 502 -10.57 18.13 -14.22
CA LEU A 502 -10.59 17.19 -13.10
C LEU A 502 -9.67 17.74 -12.00
N PRO A 503 -10.09 18.73 -11.18
CA PRO A 503 -9.20 19.36 -10.20
C PRO A 503 -8.83 18.44 -9.02
N GLY A 504 -9.57 17.34 -8.79
CA GLY A 504 -9.27 16.36 -7.73
C GLY A 504 -7.97 15.60 -8.00
N ARG A 505 -7.06 15.62 -7.02
CA ARG A 505 -5.76 14.91 -7.03
C ARG A 505 -5.66 14.10 -5.73
N TYR A 506 -5.86 12.79 -5.81
CA TYR A 506 -5.78 11.90 -4.63
C TYR A 506 -4.51 11.04 -4.72
N PRO A 507 -3.54 11.20 -3.79
CA PRO A 507 -2.37 10.35 -3.73
C PRO A 507 -2.71 8.94 -3.23
N ALA A 508 -1.85 7.98 -3.55
CA ALA A 508 -1.80 6.70 -2.85
C ALA A 508 -0.91 6.84 -1.61
N TYR A 509 -1.26 6.15 -0.53
CA TYR A 509 -0.39 5.88 0.61
C TYR A 509 0.62 4.80 0.21
N SER A 510 1.87 4.97 0.62
CA SER A 510 3.00 4.16 0.19
C SER A 510 3.91 3.87 1.38
N THR A 511 3.79 2.68 1.93
CA THR A 511 4.57 2.27 3.10
C THR A 511 5.84 1.52 2.67
N VAL A 512 6.94 1.76 3.37
CA VAL A 512 8.11 0.89 3.38
C VAL A 512 7.99 0.05 4.64
N CYS A 513 7.69 -1.24 4.50
CA CYS A 513 7.51 -2.17 5.62
C CYS A 513 8.79 -2.97 5.91
N PRO A 514 8.88 -3.65 7.08
CA PRO A 514 9.88 -4.69 7.31
C PRO A 514 9.79 -5.85 6.29
N PRO A 515 10.88 -6.64 6.12
CA PRO A 515 10.87 -7.82 5.26
C PRO A 515 9.81 -8.83 5.69
N SER A 516 9.26 -9.59 4.74
CA SER A 516 8.38 -10.71 5.09
C SER A 516 9.20 -12.00 5.22
N PHE A 517 9.38 -12.47 6.45
CA PHE A 517 10.02 -13.77 6.72
C PHE A 517 9.17 -14.97 6.26
N TYR A 518 7.89 -14.75 5.94
CA TYR A 518 6.98 -15.75 5.38
C TYR A 518 6.37 -15.23 4.05
N PRO A 519 7.20 -14.93 3.03
CA PRO A 519 6.80 -14.07 1.92
C PRO A 519 5.76 -14.69 0.96
N TYR A 520 5.54 -16.01 1.06
CA TYR A 520 4.53 -16.76 0.31
C TYR A 520 3.31 -17.16 1.16
N ALA A 521 3.22 -16.71 2.42
CA ALA A 521 2.02 -16.81 3.24
C ALA A 521 1.35 -15.43 3.27
N ASN A 522 0.39 -15.21 2.38
CA ASN A 522 -0.35 -13.95 2.34
C ASN A 522 -1.46 -13.90 3.40
N GLN A 523 -1.73 -12.70 3.92
CA GLN A 523 -2.56 -12.50 5.09
C GLN A 523 -4.03 -12.86 4.85
N ARG A 524 -4.56 -12.55 3.66
CA ARG A 524 -5.89 -13.00 3.20
C ARG A 524 -6.01 -14.53 3.27
N GLY A 525 -5.10 -15.28 2.66
CA GLY A 525 -5.17 -16.74 2.64
C GLY A 525 -5.06 -17.37 4.03
N LEU A 526 -4.29 -16.74 4.94
CA LEU A 526 -4.25 -17.14 6.35
C LEU A 526 -5.60 -16.89 7.06
N THR A 527 -6.28 -15.79 6.72
CA THR A 527 -7.60 -15.43 7.25
C THR A 527 -8.69 -16.35 6.73
N GLU A 528 -8.77 -16.57 5.42
CA GLU A 528 -9.73 -17.48 4.78
C GLU A 528 -9.55 -18.93 5.27
N TRP A 529 -8.30 -19.35 5.49
CA TRP A 529 -8.00 -20.61 6.17
C TRP A 529 -8.48 -20.60 7.62
N ALA A 530 -8.20 -19.57 8.42
CA ALA A 530 -8.65 -19.50 9.81
C ALA A 530 -10.19 -19.53 9.96
N GLU A 531 -10.90 -18.84 9.06
CA GLU A 531 -12.36 -18.74 9.04
C GLU A 531 -13.03 -20.05 8.57
N SER A 532 -12.47 -20.71 7.55
CA SER A 532 -13.15 -21.81 6.85
C SER A 532 -12.33 -23.10 6.71
N GLY A 533 -11.03 -23.02 6.44
CA GLY A 533 -10.15 -24.17 6.18
C GLY A 533 -9.60 -24.88 7.42
N ALA A 534 -9.51 -24.19 8.55
CA ALA A 534 -9.01 -24.73 9.81
C ALA A 534 -10.04 -25.70 10.43
N PRO A 535 -9.60 -26.76 11.14
CA PRO A 535 -10.49 -27.66 11.87
C PRO A 535 -11.39 -26.88 12.84
N GLU A 536 -12.68 -27.20 12.86
CA GLU A 536 -13.70 -26.45 13.61
C GLU A 536 -13.35 -26.27 15.09
N ALA A 537 -12.83 -27.34 15.72
CA ALA A 537 -12.36 -27.35 17.10
C ALA A 537 -11.14 -26.45 17.40
N LEU A 538 -10.47 -25.91 16.36
CA LEU A 538 -9.36 -24.96 16.50
C LEU A 538 -9.77 -23.51 16.13
N ARG A 539 -10.79 -23.31 15.29
CA ARG A 539 -11.23 -21.96 14.84
C ARG A 539 -11.50 -21.03 16.03
N THR A 540 -12.03 -21.58 17.12
CA THR A 540 -12.18 -20.86 18.39
C THR A 540 -10.88 -20.96 19.21
N GLY A 541 -10.06 -19.90 19.16
CA GLY A 541 -8.89 -19.76 20.05
C GLY A 541 -7.52 -20.09 19.46
N ILE A 542 -7.41 -20.53 18.20
CA ILE A 542 -6.11 -20.65 17.50
C ILE A 542 -5.40 -19.29 17.34
N TRP A 543 -6.14 -18.19 17.32
CA TRP A 543 -5.61 -16.82 17.26
C TRP A 543 -6.11 -15.99 18.45
N ALA A 544 -5.19 -15.31 19.15
CA ALA A 544 -5.55 -14.34 20.19
C ALA A 544 -6.09 -13.03 19.59
N ILE A 545 -5.54 -12.62 18.44
CA ILE A 545 -6.07 -11.56 17.57
C ILE A 545 -6.31 -12.19 16.20
N PRO A 546 -7.53 -12.17 15.64
CA PRO A 546 -7.81 -12.75 14.32
C PRO A 546 -6.89 -12.16 13.24
N PRO A 547 -6.35 -12.96 12.31
CA PRO A 547 -5.28 -12.55 11.39
C PRO A 547 -5.76 -11.67 10.23
N ARG A 548 -6.82 -10.86 10.42
CA ARG A 548 -7.44 -10.03 9.37
C ARG A 548 -6.39 -9.21 8.60
N PRO A 549 -6.48 -9.14 7.26
CA PRO A 549 -5.59 -8.29 6.49
C PRO A 549 -5.89 -6.80 6.71
N LEU A 550 -4.90 -5.95 6.46
CA LEU A 550 -5.01 -4.48 6.56
C LEU A 550 -6.12 -3.91 5.66
N SER A 551 -6.40 -4.57 4.54
CA SER A 551 -7.53 -4.26 3.64
C SER A 551 -8.89 -4.45 4.31
N ASP A 552 -9.14 -5.55 5.02
CA ASP A 552 -10.40 -5.83 5.73
C ASP A 552 -10.69 -4.78 6.81
N ARG A 553 -9.65 -4.17 7.42
CA ARG A 553 -9.80 -3.22 8.53
C ARG A 553 -10.36 -1.84 8.14
N ARG A 554 -10.36 -1.49 6.84
CA ARG A 554 -10.82 -0.19 6.30
C ARG A 554 -10.24 0.99 7.10
N LEU A 555 -8.93 1.23 6.95
CA LEU A 555 -8.23 2.30 7.67
C LEU A 555 -7.88 3.47 6.74
N ALA A 556 -7.86 4.67 7.32
CA ALA A 556 -7.28 5.86 6.71
C ALA A 556 -5.74 5.79 6.69
N ALA A 557 -5.12 6.59 5.82
CA ALA A 557 -3.67 6.74 5.75
C ALA A 557 -3.15 7.73 6.80
N ASN A 558 -1.83 7.76 7.06
CA ASN A 558 -1.23 8.67 8.03
C ASN A 558 -1.43 10.16 7.63
N ILE A 559 -2.36 10.84 8.30
CA ILE A 559 -2.79 12.22 7.99
C ILE A 559 -1.74 13.29 8.28
N THR A 560 -0.64 12.96 8.99
CA THR A 560 0.44 13.94 9.24
C THR A 560 1.42 14.04 8.08
N LEU A 561 1.29 13.19 7.05
CA LEU A 561 2.06 13.31 5.82
C LEU A 561 1.62 14.56 5.03
N PRO A 562 2.54 15.30 4.37
CA PRO A 562 2.22 16.49 3.58
C PRO A 562 1.43 16.19 2.29
N ALA A 563 1.03 14.94 2.09
CA ALA A 563 0.16 14.46 1.02
C ALA A 563 -1.29 14.95 1.14
N GLY A 564 -1.74 15.29 2.37
CA GLY A 564 -3.10 15.74 2.62
C GLY A 564 -4.15 14.61 2.65
N PHE A 565 -3.82 13.49 3.28
CA PHE A 565 -4.81 12.43 3.56
C PHE A 565 -5.86 12.89 4.58
N ASP A 566 -7.08 12.40 4.44
CA ASP A 566 -8.21 12.67 5.34
C ASP A 566 -8.39 11.52 6.33
N ILE A 567 -8.82 11.83 7.56
CA ILE A 567 -9.13 10.84 8.61
C ILE A 567 -10.50 10.19 8.39
N ASP A 568 -11.43 10.88 7.73
CA ASP A 568 -12.74 10.34 7.35
C ASP A 568 -12.67 9.44 6.10
N ASP A 569 -11.51 9.31 5.44
CA ASP A 569 -11.31 8.45 4.27
C ASP A 569 -10.83 7.03 4.64
N ASP A 570 -11.73 6.28 5.28
CA ASP A 570 -11.50 4.90 5.74
C ASP A 570 -11.34 3.86 4.61
N THR A 571 -11.44 4.29 3.34
CA THR A 571 -11.30 3.40 2.17
C THR A 571 -9.87 3.31 1.62
N MET A 572 -8.87 3.90 2.27
CA MET A 572 -7.48 3.94 1.78
C MET A 572 -6.82 2.56 1.68
N THR A 573 -7.10 1.63 2.59
CA THR A 573 -6.54 0.26 2.55
C THR A 573 -7.35 -0.74 1.72
N ALA A 574 -8.55 -0.37 1.25
CA ALA A 574 -9.42 -1.28 0.51
C ALA A 574 -8.82 -1.67 -0.85
N VAL A 575 -8.89 -2.97 -1.19
CA VAL A 575 -8.52 -3.50 -2.50
C VAL A 575 -9.78 -3.63 -3.36
N VAL A 576 -9.79 -3.05 -4.57
CA VAL A 576 -10.95 -3.01 -5.50
C VAL A 576 -10.56 -3.49 -6.91
N SER A 577 -11.56 -3.82 -7.74
CA SER A 577 -11.39 -4.16 -9.17
C SER A 577 -11.56 -2.95 -10.09
N LEU A 578 -11.41 -3.14 -11.41
CA LEU A 578 -12.12 -2.31 -12.39
C LEU A 578 -13.64 -2.44 -12.18
N PRO A 579 -14.44 -1.38 -12.40
CA PRO A 579 -15.90 -1.49 -12.39
C PRO A 579 -16.41 -2.15 -13.68
N ARG A 580 -17.22 -3.18 -13.52
CA ARG A 580 -17.76 -4.04 -14.58
C ARG A 580 -19.24 -3.68 -14.85
N PRO A 581 -19.74 -3.79 -16.10
CA PRO A 581 -21.15 -3.48 -16.43
C PRO A 581 -22.13 -4.58 -16.00
N ALA A 582 -21.62 -5.77 -15.66
CA ALA A 582 -22.32 -6.93 -15.13
C ALA A 582 -21.30 -7.81 -14.40
N ALA A 583 -21.77 -8.82 -13.65
CA ALA A 583 -20.89 -9.74 -12.92
C ALA A 583 -19.95 -10.49 -13.88
N PRO A 584 -18.64 -10.56 -13.61
CA PRO A 584 -17.71 -11.34 -14.42
C PRO A 584 -18.10 -12.83 -14.51
N GLU A 585 -17.90 -13.44 -15.67
CA GLU A 585 -18.11 -14.88 -15.83
C GLU A 585 -16.95 -15.68 -15.22
N ALA A 586 -17.28 -16.78 -14.53
CA ALA A 586 -16.29 -17.70 -13.96
C ALA A 586 -15.51 -18.45 -15.05
N SER A 587 -14.20 -18.25 -15.12
CA SER A 587 -13.30 -19.05 -15.96
C SER A 587 -12.74 -20.24 -15.17
N GLY A 588 -11.73 -20.93 -15.71
CA GLY A 588 -11.10 -22.07 -15.07
C GLY A 588 -10.15 -21.68 -13.94
N ALA A 589 -9.75 -22.67 -13.13
CA ALA A 589 -8.66 -22.51 -12.17
C ALA A 589 -7.34 -22.97 -12.80
N PRO A 590 -6.23 -22.22 -12.70
CA PRO A 590 -4.95 -22.62 -13.29
C PRO A 590 -4.43 -23.92 -12.69
N ALA A 591 -4.03 -24.87 -13.54
CA ALA A 591 -3.53 -26.19 -13.14
C ALA A 591 -2.18 -26.09 -12.39
N THR A 592 -1.43 -25.02 -12.62
CA THR A 592 -0.25 -24.65 -11.82
C THR A 592 -0.47 -23.30 -11.15
N GLN A 593 -0.16 -23.22 -9.86
CA GLN A 593 -0.29 -21.99 -9.07
C GLN A 593 1.11 -21.49 -8.69
N VAL A 594 1.59 -20.44 -9.36
CA VAL A 594 2.81 -19.77 -8.93
C VAL A 594 2.58 -19.12 -7.57
N ARG A 595 3.44 -19.43 -6.59
CA ARG A 595 3.49 -18.69 -5.32
C ARG A 595 4.11 -17.32 -5.61
N ARG A 596 3.45 -16.25 -5.18
CA ARG A 596 3.93 -14.87 -5.35
C ARG A 596 3.98 -14.13 -4.03
N HIS A 597 4.80 -13.08 -3.96
CA HIS A 597 4.58 -12.01 -3.00
C HIS A 597 3.39 -11.12 -3.42
N LEU A 598 2.76 -10.44 -2.45
CA LEU A 598 1.69 -9.45 -2.67
C LEU A 598 2.10 -8.11 -2.06
N THR A 599 1.88 -7.02 -2.79
CA THR A 599 2.23 -5.63 -2.43
C THR A 599 1.02 -4.74 -2.09
N LEU A 600 -0.19 -5.29 -2.18
CA LEU A 600 -1.45 -4.62 -1.77
C LEU A 600 -1.90 -5.08 -0.38
N PRO A 601 -2.78 -4.34 0.34
CA PRO A 601 -3.08 -4.56 1.76
C PRO A 601 -3.84 -5.85 2.13
N ASP A 602 -4.05 -6.79 1.20
CA ASP A 602 -4.46 -8.17 1.49
C ASP A 602 -3.26 -9.12 1.74
N GLY A 603 -2.05 -8.65 1.41
CA GLY A 603 -0.77 -9.31 1.70
C GLY A 603 -0.11 -8.94 3.03
N ALA A 604 -0.75 -8.10 3.85
CA ALA A 604 -0.26 -7.64 5.16
C ALA A 604 -1.42 -7.54 6.17
N ALA A 605 -1.10 -7.47 7.46
CA ALA A 605 -2.04 -7.40 8.59
C ALA A 605 -2.14 -5.98 9.15
#